data_AF-A0A970A3T5-F1
#
_entry.id   AF-A0A970A3T5-F1
#
_cell.length_a   1.000
_cell.length_b   1.000
_cell.length_c   1.000
_cell.angle_alpha   90.00
_cell.angle_beta   90.00
_cell.angle_gamma   90.00
#
_symmetry.space_group_name_H-M   'P 1'
#
loop_
_entity.id
_entity.type
_entity.pdbx_description
1 polymer ?
#
loop_
_entity_poly.entity_id
_entity_poly.type
_entity_poly.pdbx_seq_one_letter_code
_entity_poly.pdbx_strand_id
1 'polypeptide(L)'
;MKNKHGDVALENKVERLSLMFTIHAISHLSKDEIELLKTLRQDISLLERYKEDEAEVFPKIKKILSKFNLSSIQEVIDIVDNYNLFELCGF
;
A
#
# COMPACT_ATOMS: atom_id res chain seq x y z
N MET A 1 -26.80 -23.79 -21.96
CA MET A 1 -26.14 -24.20 -20.69
C MET A 1 -24.66 -24.46 -20.96
N LYS A 2 -23.77 -23.63 -20.40
CA LYS A 2 -22.53 -23.98 -19.68
C LYS A 2 -21.70 -22.70 -19.49
N ASN A 3 -21.50 -22.37 -18.21
CA ASN A 3 -20.75 -21.24 -17.66
C ASN A 3 -19.24 -21.34 -17.93
N LYS A 4 -18.54 -20.19 -17.86
CA LYS A 4 -17.16 -19.95 -17.34
C LYS A 4 -16.82 -18.48 -17.68
N HIS A 5 -17.04 -17.48 -16.83
CA HIS A 5 -16.23 -17.10 -15.65
C HIS A 5 -14.74 -17.42 -15.79
N GLY A 6 -13.95 -16.36 -15.65
CA GLY A 6 -12.51 -16.39 -15.38
C GLY A 6 -11.66 -16.15 -16.64
N ASP A 7 -10.57 -15.39 -16.59
CA ASP A 7 -9.94 -14.77 -15.43
C ASP A 7 -8.76 -13.94 -16.00
N VAL A 8 -8.59 -12.73 -15.48
CA VAL A 8 -7.27 -12.16 -15.14
C VAL A 8 -6.23 -12.21 -16.27
N ALA A 9 -6.45 -11.39 -17.29
CA ALA A 9 -5.38 -10.95 -18.21
C ALA A 9 -4.91 -9.55 -17.81
N LEU A 10 -4.33 -9.43 -16.61
CA LEU A 10 -3.48 -8.28 -16.27
C LEU A 10 -2.18 -8.82 -15.67
N GLU A 11 -1.35 -9.31 -16.58
CA GLU A 11 0.11 -9.28 -16.57
C GLU A 11 0.80 -9.09 -15.21
N ASN A 12 0.86 -10.24 -14.57
CA ASN A 12 1.75 -10.71 -13.51
C ASN A 12 3.24 -10.37 -13.74
N LYS A 13 3.72 -9.19 -13.30
CA LYS A 13 5.16 -8.87 -13.22
C LYS A 13 5.63 -8.14 -11.96
N VAL A 14 4.79 -8.08 -10.93
CA VAL A 14 5.24 -7.84 -9.56
C VAL A 14 4.70 -9.03 -8.78
N GLU A 15 5.56 -9.83 -8.14
CA GLU A 15 5.11 -10.89 -7.23
C GLU A 15 4.20 -10.23 -6.19
N ARG A 16 2.88 -10.29 -6.43
CA ARG A 16 1.90 -9.62 -5.59
C ARG A 16 2.01 -10.23 -4.20
N LEU A 17 2.29 -9.41 -3.20
CA LEU A 17 2.27 -9.83 -1.81
C LEU A 17 0.93 -10.54 -1.54
N SER A 18 1.00 -11.70 -0.88
CA SER A 18 -0.20 -12.44 -0.51
C SER A 18 -1.11 -11.59 0.38
N LEU A 19 -2.43 -11.70 0.23
CA LEU A 19 -3.40 -11.00 1.07
C LEU A 19 -3.09 -11.15 2.57
N MET A 20 -2.75 -12.37 3.01
CA MET A 20 -2.43 -12.66 4.40
C MET A 20 -1.22 -11.85 4.88
N PHE A 21 -0.17 -11.78 4.06
CA PHE A 21 1.01 -10.97 4.37
C PHE A 21 0.65 -9.48 4.39
N THR A 22 -0.14 -9.00 3.44
CA THR A 22 -0.56 -7.59 3.40
C THR A 22 -1.40 -7.21 4.62
N ILE A 23 -2.34 -8.07 5.04
CA ILE A 23 -3.14 -7.87 6.26
C ILE A 23 -2.22 -7.84 7.49
N HIS A 24 -1.25 -8.76 7.56
CA HIS A 24 -0.29 -8.77 8.65
C HIS A 24 0.57 -7.49 8.68
N ALA A 25 1.09 -7.04 7.53
CA ALA A 25 1.92 -5.85 7.46
C ALA A 25 1.12 -4.58 7.83
N ILE A 26 -0.09 -4.42 7.29
CA ILE A 26 -0.94 -3.25 7.54
C ILE A 26 -1.44 -3.19 8.98
N SER A 27 -1.69 -4.33 9.63
CA SER A 27 -2.14 -4.36 11.04
C SER A 27 -1.06 -3.89 12.01
N HIS A 28 0.20 -3.83 11.58
CA HIS A 28 1.32 -3.33 12.37
C HIS A 28 1.63 -1.85 12.08
N LEU A 29 0.87 -1.19 11.22
CA LEU A 29 1.01 0.25 11.00
C LEU A 29 0.36 1.04 12.13
N SER A 30 0.98 2.15 12.49
CA SER A 30 0.35 3.13 13.37
C SER A 30 -0.78 3.88 12.63
N LYS A 31 -1.62 4.59 13.38
CA LYS A 31 -2.65 5.46 12.81
C LYS A 31 -2.04 6.49 11.85
N ASP A 32 -0.98 7.17 12.25
CA ASP A 32 -0.26 8.15 11.42
C ASP A 32 0.29 7.53 10.13
N GLU A 33 0.79 6.29 10.18
CA GLU A 33 1.30 5.58 9.00
C GLU A 33 0.17 5.22 8.03
N ILE A 34 -1.01 4.82 8.55
CA ILE A 34 -2.21 4.57 7.74
C ILE A 34 -2.74 5.87 7.13
N GLU A 35 -2.80 6.96 7.90
CA GLU A 35 -3.23 8.28 7.41
C GLU A 35 -2.28 8.81 6.34
N LEU A 36 -0.97 8.60 6.49
CA LEU A 36 0.02 8.90 5.45
C LEU A 36 -0.27 8.12 4.17
N LEU A 37 -0.51 6.81 4.25
CA LEU A 37 -0.85 6.00 3.08
C LEU A 37 -2.16 6.46 2.40
N LYS A 38 -3.18 6.81 3.19
CA LYS A 38 -4.45 7.36 2.66
C LYS A 38 -4.22 8.71 1.97
N THR A 39 -3.39 9.56 2.54
CA THR A 39 -3.03 10.87 1.97
C THR A 39 -2.28 10.70 0.64
N LEU A 40 -1.28 9.82 0.62
CA LEU A 40 -0.50 9.51 -0.59
C LEU A 40 -1.34 8.81 -1.68
N ARG A 41 -2.34 8.01 -1.29
CA ARG A 41 -3.31 7.43 -2.23
C ARG A 41 -4.14 8.51 -2.93
N GLN A 42 -4.54 9.56 -2.20
CA GLN A 42 -5.32 10.66 -2.77
C GLN A 42 -4.48 11.57 -3.66
N ASP A 43 -3.24 11.83 -3.26
CA ASP A 43 -2.31 12.68 -4.01
C ASP A 43 -0.88 12.19 -3.86
N ILE A 44 -0.41 11.43 -4.85
CA ILE A 44 0.96 10.89 -4.87
C ILE A 44 2.02 11.98 -5.06
N SER A 45 1.67 13.14 -5.61
CA SER A 45 2.61 14.25 -5.81
C SER A 45 3.12 14.82 -4.48
N LEU A 46 2.38 14.60 -3.39
CA LEU A 46 2.81 14.93 -2.04
C LEU A 46 4.09 14.21 -1.64
N LEU A 47 4.39 13.05 -2.24
CA LEU A 47 5.65 12.35 -2.02
C LEU A 47 6.86 13.22 -2.40
N GLU A 48 6.75 14.06 -3.44
CA GLU A 48 7.81 14.99 -3.84
C GLU A 48 7.99 16.09 -2.80
N ARG A 49 6.90 16.58 -2.22
CA ARG A 49 6.95 17.57 -1.12
C ARG A 49 7.54 16.98 0.16
N TYR A 50 7.23 15.72 0.46
CA TYR A 50 7.78 15.02 1.63
C TYR A 50 9.26 14.64 1.48
N LYS A 51 9.81 14.64 0.25
CA LYS A 51 11.27 14.55 0.08
C LYS A 51 11.98 15.81 0.58
N GLU A 52 11.31 16.96 0.59
CA GLU A 52 11.85 18.19 1.16
C GLU A 52 11.68 18.22 2.69
N ASP A 53 10.66 17.52 3.21
CA ASP A 53 10.36 17.36 4.64
C ASP A 53 10.97 16.05 5.22
N GLU A 54 12.29 15.90 5.08
CA GLU A 54 13.03 14.66 5.41
C GLU A 54 12.94 14.24 6.88
N ALA A 55 12.63 15.17 7.79
CA ALA A 55 12.78 14.94 9.22
C ALA A 55 11.68 14.03 9.81
N GLU A 56 10.45 14.11 9.31
CA GLU A 56 9.32 13.40 9.93
C GLU A 56 8.68 12.34 9.01
N VAL A 57 8.46 12.67 7.74
CA VAL A 57 7.68 11.82 6.84
C VAL A 57 8.53 10.72 6.21
N PHE A 58 9.79 11.03 5.87
CA PHE A 58 10.68 10.05 5.25
C PHE A 58 10.99 8.84 6.15
N PRO A 59 11.20 8.98 7.48
CA PRO A 59 11.30 7.84 8.40
C PRO A 59 10.03 6.99 8.45
N LYS A 60 8.84 7.61 8.40
CA LYS A 60 7.55 6.89 8.38
C LYS A 60 7.43 6.06 7.08
N ILE A 61 7.77 6.63 5.93
CA ILE A 61 7.81 5.92 4.65
C ILE A 61 8.77 4.72 4.71
N LYS A 62 9.99 4.90 5.22
CA LYS A 62 10.96 3.81 5.37
C LYS A 62 10.45 2.68 6.25
N LYS A 63 9.76 2.99 7.36
CA LYS A 63 9.14 1.99 8.24
C LYS A 63 8.05 1.20 7.53
N ILE A 64 7.18 1.89 6.78
CA ILE A 64 6.13 1.24 5.99
C ILE A 64 6.76 0.29 4.97
N LEU A 65 7.72 0.76 4.18
CA LEU A 65 8.43 -0.07 3.19
C LEU A 65 9.06 -1.32 3.80
N SER A 66 9.70 -1.19 4.96
CA SER A 66 10.30 -2.33 5.66
C SER A 66 9.27 -3.35 6.14
N LYS A 67 8.08 -2.94 6.58
CA LYS A 67 7.00 -3.86 7.01
C LYS A 67 6.42 -4.66 5.86
N PHE A 68 6.33 -4.03 4.69
CA PHE A 68 5.83 -4.68 3.48
C PHE A 68 6.93 -5.41 2.70
N ASN A 69 8.20 -5.25 3.08
CA ASN A 69 9.36 -5.74 2.33
C ASN A 69 9.35 -5.28 0.86
N LEU A 70 9.05 -3.99 0.66
CA LEU A 70 8.97 -3.35 -0.65
C LEU A 70 9.92 -2.16 -0.75
N SER A 71 10.17 -1.73 -1.98
CA SER A 71 11.07 -0.61 -2.27
C SER A 71 10.34 0.67 -2.69
N SER A 72 9.08 0.56 -3.12
CA SER A 72 8.26 1.69 -3.53
C SER A 72 7.01 1.84 -2.66
N ILE A 73 6.76 3.07 -2.22
CA ILE A 73 5.55 3.37 -1.45
C ILE A 73 4.31 3.28 -2.33
N GLN A 74 4.46 3.53 -3.64
CA GLN A 74 3.41 3.31 -4.62
C GLN A 74 2.99 1.84 -4.67
N GLU A 75 3.95 0.91 -4.65
CA GLU A 75 3.63 -0.53 -4.63
C GLU A 75 2.84 -0.91 -3.38
N VAL A 76 3.17 -0.32 -2.22
CA VAL A 76 2.40 -0.51 -0.98
C VAL A 76 0.97 -0.04 -1.17
N ILE A 77 0.79 1.19 -1.67
CA ILE A 77 -0.55 1.78 -1.91
C ILE A 77 -1.35 0.89 -2.86
N ASP A 78 -0.75 0.49 -3.98
CA ASP A 78 -1.41 -0.34 -4.99
C ASP A 78 -1.83 -1.70 -4.41
N ILE A 79 -0.97 -2.35 -3.62
CA ILE A 79 -1.29 -3.65 -3.02
C ILE A 79 -2.41 -3.51 -1.98
N VAL A 80 -2.35 -2.48 -1.13
CA VAL A 80 -3.36 -2.21 -0.11
C VAL A 80 -4.70 -1.88 -0.75
N ASP A 81 -4.71 -1.12 -1.85
CA ASP A 81 -5.91 -0.75 -2.60
C ASP A 81 -6.50 -1.93 -3.38
N ASN A 82 -5.65 -2.76 -4.01
CA ASN A 82 -6.07 -3.98 -4.72
C ASN A 82 -6.83 -4.96 -3.81
N TYR A 83 -6.54 -4.94 -2.50
CA TYR A 83 -7.23 -5.75 -1.50
C TYR A 83 -8.32 -4.99 -0.73
N ASN A 84 -8.65 -3.76 -1.13
CA ASN A 84 -9.63 -2.86 -0.49
C ASN A 84 -9.38 -2.65 1.02
N LEU A 85 -8.12 -2.73 1.47
CA LEU A 85 -7.80 -2.68 2.90
C LEU A 85 -7.91 -1.26 3.48
N PHE A 86 -7.83 -0.21 2.65
CA PHE A 86 -8.05 1.17 3.10
C PHE A 86 -9.45 1.42 3.66
N GLU A 87 -10.46 0.73 3.14
CA GLU A 87 -11.84 0.82 3.63
C GLU A 87 -12.04 0.07 4.95
N LEU A 88 -11.23 -0.98 5.17
CA LEU A 88 -11.25 -1.77 6.40
C LEU A 88 -10.45 -1.10 7.53
N CYS A 89 -9.42 -0.32 7.20
CA CYS A 89 -8.60 0.44 8.16
C CYS A 89 -9.29 1.74 8.63
N GLY A 90 -10.58 1.66 9.00
CA GLY A 90 -11.40 2.75 9.54
C GLY A 90 -11.39 2.86 11.07
N PHE A 91 -10.21 2.83 11.70
CA PHE A 91 -10.05 3.02 13.15
C PHE A 91 -10.21 4.49 13.57
#